data_AF-A0A4R6IJ14-F1
#
_entry.id   AF-A0A4R6IJ14-F1
#
_cell.length_a   1.000
_cell.length_b   1.000
_cell.length_c   1.000
_cell.angle_alpha   90.00
_cell.angle_beta   90.00
_cell.angle_gamma   90.00
#
_symmetry.space_group_name_H-M   'P 1'
#
loop_
_entity.id
_entity.type
_entity.pdbx_description
1 polymer ?
#
loop_
_entity_poly.entity_id
_entity_poly.type
_entity_poly.pdbx_seq_one_letter_code
_entity_poly.pdbx_strand_id
1 'polypeptide(L)'
;MSEKLTCPYCEKLNEIPDDCHTQDEQYETECSDCEKIFGFTVYYIKGTDEYKLPCANGGIHEYQPIVGAPREYFINRFRCSHCGEEKTINPEL
;
A
#
# COMPACT_ATOMS: atom_id res chain seq x y z
N MET A 1 14.06 2.82 11.87
CA MET A 1 15.47 2.67 11.48
C MET A 1 15.62 3.51 10.23
N SER A 2 16.53 4.49 10.18
CA SER A 2 16.82 5.15 8.90
C SER A 2 17.49 4.10 8.03
N GLU A 3 16.86 3.79 6.90
CA GLU A 3 17.47 2.93 5.90
C GLU A 3 18.69 3.68 5.36
N LYS A 4 19.82 2.99 5.26
CA LYS A 4 21.09 3.57 4.82
C LYS A 4 21.64 2.77 3.66
N LEU A 5 22.35 3.46 2.78
CA LEU A 5 22.99 2.86 1.63
C LEU A 5 24.42 2.47 1.99
N THR A 6 24.80 1.22 1.72
CA THR A 6 26.18 0.79 1.87
C THR A 6 26.93 1.11 0.57
N CYS A 7 27.95 1.97 0.64
CA CYS A 7 28.76 2.31 -0.53
C CYS A 7 29.51 1.07 -1.04
N PRO A 8 29.40 0.68 -2.33
CA PRO A 8 30.06 -0.51 -2.87
C PRO A 8 31.58 -0.35 -3.04
N TYR A 9 32.12 0.87 -2.91
CA TYR A 9 33.55 1.13 -3.11
C TYR A 9 34.35 1.20 -1.80
N CYS A 10 33.75 1.68 -0.72
CA CYS A 10 34.42 1.89 0.56
C CYS A 10 33.67 1.33 1.78
N GLU A 11 32.53 0.68 1.55
CA GLU A 11 31.70 -0.02 2.57
C GLU A 11 31.11 0.87 3.68
N LYS A 12 31.27 2.19 3.57
CA LYS A 12 30.69 3.14 4.52
C LYS A 12 29.21 3.40 4.23
N LEU A 13 28.50 3.75 5.29
CA LEU A 13 27.07 4.03 5.26
C LEU A 13 26.82 5.46 4.79
N ASN A 14 25.89 5.60 3.86
CA ASN A 14 25.43 6.88 3.31
C ASN A 14 23.94 7.04 3.58
N GLU A 15 23.51 8.28 3.73
CA GLU A 15 22.09 8.60 3.83
C GLU A 15 21.39 8.36 2.48
N ILE A 16 20.14 7.93 2.54
CA ILE A 16 19.27 7.85 1.37
C ILE A 16 18.85 9.28 0.99
N PRO A 17 19.02 9.71 -0.28
CA PRO A 17 18.49 10.98 -0.75
C PRO A 17 16.98 11.13 -0.51
N ASP A 18 16.52 12.32 -0.14
CA ASP A 18 15.10 12.54 0.20
C ASP A 18 14.14 12.33 -0.99
N ASP A 19 14.58 12.49 -2.23
CA ASP A 19 13.75 12.45 -3.44
C ASP A 19 13.81 11.09 -4.17
N CYS A 20 13.61 9.99 -3.43
CA CYS A 20 13.61 8.62 -3.96
C CYS A 20 12.28 7.88 -3.68
N HIS A 21 11.17 8.49 -4.07
CA HIS A 21 9.82 8.04 -3.70
C HIS A 21 9.19 7.00 -4.63
N THR A 22 9.82 6.72 -5.77
CA THR A 22 9.22 5.86 -6.78
C THR A 22 9.65 4.41 -6.60
N GLN A 23 8.65 3.54 -6.55
CA GLN A 23 8.87 2.11 -6.43
C GLN A 23 9.65 1.52 -7.59
N ASP A 24 10.71 0.79 -7.25
CA ASP A 24 11.64 0.05 -8.09
C ASP A 24 12.52 0.92 -9.02
N GLU A 25 12.66 2.23 -8.73
CA GLU A 25 13.52 3.15 -9.51
C GLU A 25 15.00 3.12 -9.09
N GLN A 26 15.89 3.29 -10.08
CA GLN A 26 17.33 3.47 -9.86
C GLN A 26 17.65 4.94 -9.62
N TYR A 27 18.39 5.18 -8.54
CA TYR A 27 18.84 6.48 -8.13
C TYR A 27 20.36 6.46 -8.03
N GLU A 28 21.00 7.59 -8.30
CA GLU A 28 22.42 7.79 -8.05
C GLU A 28 22.62 8.64 -6.81
N THR A 29 23.68 8.36 -6.08
CA THR A 29 24.13 9.21 -4.98
C THR A 29 25.65 9.21 -4.90
N GLU A 30 26.20 10.29 -4.37
CA GLU A 30 27.64 10.42 -4.15
C GLU A 30 27.98 9.99 -2.72
N CYS A 31 29.01 9.17 -2.57
CA CYS A 31 29.47 8.77 -1.24
C CYS A 31 30.24 9.89 -0.55
N SER A 32 29.79 10.32 0.64
CA SER A 32 30.42 11.41 1.40
C SER A 32 31.86 11.13 1.86
N ASP A 33 32.29 9.87 1.81
CA ASP A 33 33.60 9.44 2.31
C ASP A 33 34.65 9.16 1.23
N CYS A 34 34.22 8.75 0.03
CA CYS A 34 35.15 8.39 -1.04
C CYS A 34 34.86 9.13 -2.36
N GLU A 35 33.85 10.01 -2.37
CA GLU A 35 33.47 10.89 -3.49
C GLU A 35 33.14 10.14 -4.78
N LYS A 36 32.92 8.82 -4.68
CA LYS A 36 32.49 7.99 -5.80
C LYS A 36 30.97 7.98 -5.87
N ILE A 37 30.47 8.17 -7.08
CA ILE A 37 29.05 8.01 -7.40
C ILE A 37 28.72 6.52 -7.47
N PHE A 38 27.63 6.11 -6.82
CA PHE A 38 27.10 4.76 -6.89
C PHE A 38 25.57 4.77 -7.02
N GLY A 39 25.04 3.71 -7.63
CA GLY A 39 23.60 3.53 -7.82
C GLY A 39 22.97 2.72 -6.69
N PHE A 40 21.68 2.96 -6.44
CA PHE A 40 20.81 2.16 -5.57
C PHE A 40 19.40 2.05 -6.16
N THR A 41 18.56 1.16 -5.62
CA THR A 41 17.17 0.97 -6.06
C THR A 41 16.24 0.95 -4.85
N VAL A 42 15.13 1.69 -4.91
CA VAL A 42 14.13 1.70 -3.83
C VAL A 42 13.03 0.71 -4.16
N TYR A 43 13.01 -0.44 -3.50
CA TYR A 43 11.91 -1.39 -3.66
C TYR A 43 10.77 -1.05 -2.69
N TYR A 44 9.55 -0.97 -3.22
CA TYR A 44 8.31 -0.99 -2.43
C TYR A 44 7.59 -2.25 -2.87
N ILE A 45 6.73 -2.83 -2.03
CA ILE A 45 6.01 -4.05 -2.43
C ILE A 45 4.56 -3.67 -2.64
N LYS A 46 4.20 -3.44 -3.91
CA LYS A 46 2.82 -3.20 -4.37
C LYS A 46 2.27 -4.48 -5.01
N GLY A 47 1.19 -5.00 -4.44
CA GLY A 47 0.47 -6.19 -4.95
C GLY A 47 -0.95 -5.86 -5.42
N THR A 48 -1.51 -6.71 -6.29
CA THR A 48 -2.91 -6.63 -6.79
C THR A 48 -3.48 -8.02 -7.04
N ASP A 49 -4.77 -8.21 -6.76
CA ASP A 49 -5.52 -9.45 -6.96
C ASP A 49 -6.82 -9.20 -7.76
N GLU A 50 -7.21 -10.12 -8.66
CA GLU A 50 -8.46 -10.04 -9.44
C GLU A 50 -9.64 -10.77 -8.80
N TYR A 51 -10.84 -10.28 -9.08
CA TYR A 51 -12.08 -10.89 -8.63
C TYR A 51 -13.25 -10.54 -9.56
N LYS A 52 -14.30 -11.37 -9.57
CA LYS A 52 -15.51 -11.11 -10.35
C LYS A 52 -16.29 -9.96 -9.72
N LEU A 53 -16.84 -9.08 -10.57
CA LEU A 53 -17.64 -7.93 -10.14
C LEU A 53 -19.08 -7.99 -10.67
N PRO A 54 -19.89 -9.02 -10.31
CA PRO A 54 -21.23 -9.20 -10.85
C PRO A 54 -22.16 -8.02 -10.57
N CYS A 55 -22.05 -7.38 -9.40
CA CYS A 55 -22.89 -6.24 -9.03
C CYS A 55 -22.69 -5.02 -9.93
N ALA A 56 -21.48 -4.82 -10.47
CA ALA A 56 -21.23 -3.74 -11.44
C ALA A 56 -21.80 -4.05 -12.84
N ASN A 57 -22.27 -5.28 -13.09
CA ASN A 57 -22.74 -5.76 -14.39
C ASN A 57 -24.26 -6.02 -14.43
N GLY A 58 -25.01 -5.24 -13.65
CA GLY A 58 -26.46 -5.42 -13.52
C GLY A 58 -26.87 -6.64 -12.69
N GLY A 59 -25.89 -7.35 -12.13
CA GLY A 59 -26.14 -8.32 -11.06
C GLY A 59 -26.53 -7.62 -9.75
N ILE A 60 -27.03 -8.39 -8.80
CA ILE A 60 -27.43 -7.88 -7.50
C ILE A 60 -26.20 -7.77 -6.59
N HIS A 61 -26.15 -6.74 -5.74
CA HIS A 61 -25.15 -6.66 -4.69
C HIS A 61 -25.40 -7.72 -3.62
N GLU A 62 -24.37 -8.53 -3.35
CA GLU A 62 -24.39 -9.51 -2.27
C GLU A 62 -23.84 -8.87 -0.99
N TYR A 63 -24.71 -8.12 -0.30
CA TYR A 63 -24.37 -7.44 0.94
C TYR A 63 -24.27 -8.43 2.10
N GLN A 64 -23.09 -8.49 2.71
CA GLN A 64 -22.84 -9.26 3.91
C GLN A 64 -22.61 -8.32 5.10
N PRO A 65 -23.04 -8.66 6.32
CA PRO A 65 -22.73 -7.88 7.50
C PRO A 65 -21.21 -7.68 7.61
N ILE A 66 -20.75 -6.44 7.78
CA ILE A 66 -19.34 -6.20 8.03
C ILE A 66 -19.03 -6.72 9.42
N VAL A 67 -18.09 -7.66 9.53
CA VAL A 67 -17.63 -8.17 10.82
C VAL A 67 -16.39 -7.36 11.22
N GLY A 68 -16.50 -6.66 12.33
CA GLY A 68 -15.41 -5.90 12.94
C GLY A 68 -15.63 -5.74 14.43
N ALA A 69 -14.67 -5.14 15.11
CA ALA A 69 -14.74 -4.83 16.53
C ALA A 69 -14.28 -3.39 16.79
N PRO A 70 -14.91 -2.63 17.72
CA PRO A 70 -16.07 -2.99 18.54
C PRO A 70 -17.36 -3.19 17.74
N ARG A 71 -18.22 -4.10 18.21
CA ARG A 71 -19.41 -4.55 17.45
C ARG A 71 -20.37 -3.41 17.13
N GLU A 72 -20.56 -2.47 18.05
CA GLU A 72 -21.52 -1.35 17.88
C GLU A 72 -21.30 -0.52 16.61
N TYR A 73 -20.06 -0.40 16.12
CA TYR A 73 -19.73 0.38 14.91
C TYR A 73 -20.12 -0.30 13.60
N PHE A 74 -20.44 -1.58 13.66
CA PHE A 74 -20.78 -2.40 12.49
C PHE A 74 -22.23 -2.89 12.54
N ILE A 75 -22.98 -2.55 13.60
CA ILE A 75 -24.42 -2.79 13.66
C ILE A 75 -25.08 -2.12 12.45
N ASN A 76 -25.83 -2.92 11.70
CA ASN A 76 -26.54 -2.52 10.47
C ASN A 76 -25.65 -2.00 9.32
N ARG A 77 -24.33 -2.26 9.34
CA ARG A 77 -23.44 -1.98 8.20
C ARG A 77 -23.17 -3.25 7.41
N PHE A 78 -23.28 -3.11 6.09
CA PHE A 78 -23.08 -4.20 5.16
C PHE A 78 -22.11 -3.79 4.07
N ARG A 79 -21.32 -4.75 3.57
CA ARG A 79 -20.41 -4.59 2.44
C ARG A 79 -20.72 -5.60 1.37
N CYS A 80 -20.78 -5.16 0.12
CA CYS A 80 -20.87 -6.07 -1.01
C CYS A 80 -19.60 -6.93 -1.05
N SER A 81 -19.75 -8.25 -1.02
CA SER A 81 -18.63 -9.20 -1.08
C SER A 81 -17.81 -9.07 -2.38
N HIS A 82 -18.43 -8.53 -3.43
CA HIS A 82 -17.81 -8.38 -4.74
C HIS A 82 -17.15 -7.03 -4.93
N CYS A 83 -17.84 -5.89 -4.73
CA CYS A 83 -17.27 -4.57 -5.04
C CYS A 83 -16.77 -3.76 -3.85
N GLY A 84 -17.00 -4.23 -2.63
CA GLY A 84 -16.66 -3.46 -1.44
C GLY A 84 -17.54 -2.25 -1.16
N GLU A 85 -18.59 -1.99 -1.96
CA GLU A 85 -19.56 -0.92 -1.66
C GLU A 85 -20.23 -1.18 -0.30
N GLU A 86 -20.35 -0.13 0.49
CA GLU A 86 -20.92 -0.20 1.84
C GLU A 86 -22.27 0.50 1.93
N LYS A 87 -23.17 -0.06 2.73
CA LYS A 87 -24.46 0.55 3.07
C LYS A 87 -24.76 0.41 4.55
N THR A 88 -25.52 1.38 5.07
CA THR A 88 -26.05 1.38 6.44
C THR A 88 -27.57 1.32 6.37
N ILE A 89 -28.17 0.38 7.08
CA ILE A 89 -29.63 0.29 7.22
C ILE A 89 -29.99 0.93 8.56
N ASN A 90 -30.71 2.05 8.56
CA ASN A 90 -31.19 2.64 9.81
C ASN A 90 -32.44 1.87 10.27
N PRO A 91 -32.51 1.36 11.51
CA PRO A 91 -33.64 0.54 11.96
C PRO A 91 -34.95 1.31 12.25
N GLU A 92 -35.06 2.59 11.88
CA GLU A 92 -36.22 3.46 12.15
C GLU A 92 -37.13 3.73 10.92
N LEU A 93 -37.29 2.75 10.03
CA LEU A 93 -38.36 2.72 9.02
C LEU A 93 -39.21 1.46 9.16
#